data_AF-A0A3D1FED3-F1
#
_entry.id   AF-A0A3D1FED3-F1
#
_cell.length_a   1.000
_cell.length_b   1.000
_cell.length_c   1.000
_cell.angle_alpha   90.00
_cell.angle_beta   90.00
_cell.angle_gamma   90.00
#
_symmetry.space_group_name_H-M   'P 1'
#
loop_
_entity.id
_entity.type
_entity.pdbx_description
1 polymer ?
#
loop_
_entity_poly.entity_id
_entity_poly.type
_entity_poly.pdbx_seq_one_letter_code
_entity_poly.pdbx_strand_id
1 'polypeptide(L)'
;MDIKETPEIYLEKLKKERFNEQVNTAYGIVQSEANPIMAKIGFDGDKNRLGWTLSNLAWIFDNYQAVEKVLEDAESIRKHFSYVVFCGMGGSGLSVQLVKDTFGEKGVKIYSLRTTDPKAIKEILDEISGFSGSLKEALEKTLVLAISKSGTTIETVSHKKYFEELYKKSALDIKKHMWVITDKGSPMDTGDYPQREIQLNGKGDIGGRFT
;
A
#
# COMPACT_ATOMS: atom_id res chain seq x y z
N MET A 1 -14.49 11.49 -33.23
CA MET A 1 -15.00 11.50 -31.85
C MET A 1 -14.50 10.20 -31.25
N ASP A 2 -13.31 10.21 -30.65
CA ASP A 2 -12.73 9.01 -30.06
C ASP A 2 -13.68 8.51 -28.98
N ILE A 3 -14.23 7.32 -29.18
CA ILE A 3 -14.87 6.58 -28.10
C ILE A 3 -13.75 6.36 -27.10
N LYS A 4 -13.71 7.15 -26.02
CA LYS A 4 -12.83 6.86 -24.89
C LYS A 4 -13.23 5.47 -24.42
N GLU A 5 -12.43 4.48 -24.77
CA GLU A 5 -12.64 3.11 -24.34
C GLU A 5 -12.69 3.13 -22.81
N THR A 6 -13.84 2.73 -22.25
CA THR A 6 -14.03 2.72 -20.81
C THR A 6 -13.31 1.51 -20.21
N PRO A 7 -12.95 1.52 -18.91
CA PRO A 7 -12.34 0.36 -18.26
C PRO A 7 -13.13 -0.95 -18.46
N GLU A 8 -14.46 -0.85 -18.57
CA GLU A 8 -15.36 -1.98 -18.82
C GLU A 8 -15.13 -2.61 -20.21
N ILE A 9 -14.87 -1.80 -21.24
CA ILE A 9 -14.59 -2.29 -22.60
C ILE A 9 -13.29 -3.10 -22.62
N TYR A 10 -12.24 -2.60 -21.96
CA TYR A 10 -10.97 -3.34 -21.84
C TYR A 10 -11.12 -4.62 -21.03
N LEU A 11 -11.89 -4.57 -19.94
CA LEU A 11 -12.15 -5.75 -19.13
C LEU A 11 -12.86 -6.85 -19.93
N GLU A 12 -13.90 -6.49 -20.69
CA GLU A 12 -14.61 -7.43 -21.55
C GLU A 12 -13.73 -7.97 -22.69
N LYS A 13 -12.85 -7.13 -23.26
CA LYS A 13 -11.85 -7.58 -24.24
C LYS A 13 -10.90 -8.62 -23.65
N LEU A 14 -10.30 -8.33 -22.50
CA LEU A 14 -9.35 -9.24 -21.85
C LEU A 14 -10.03 -10.56 -21.41
N LYS A 15 -11.31 -10.52 -21.01
CA LYS A 15 -12.12 -11.73 -20.75
C LYS A 15 -12.31 -12.55 -22.02
N LYS A 16 -12.72 -11.94 -23.14
CA LYS A 16 -12.90 -12.63 -24.43
C LYS A 16 -11.60 -13.24 -24.95
N GLU A 17 -10.48 -12.57 -24.71
CA GLU A 17 -9.15 -13.08 -25.02
C GLU A 17 -8.70 -14.19 -24.06
N ARG A 18 -9.48 -14.55 -23.04
CA ARG A 18 -9.11 -15.57 -22.03
C ARG A 18 -7.76 -15.26 -21.38
N PHE A 19 -7.50 -13.97 -21.10
CA PHE A 19 -6.21 -13.47 -20.63
C PHE A 19 -5.63 -14.29 -19.46
N ASN A 20 -6.43 -14.56 -18.43
CA ASN A 20 -5.99 -15.34 -17.27
C ASN A 20 -5.58 -16.78 -17.63
N GLU A 21 -6.28 -17.40 -18.58
CA GLU A 21 -5.95 -18.74 -19.04
C GLU A 21 -4.65 -18.76 -19.85
N GLN A 22 -4.43 -17.74 -20.67
CA GLN A 22 -3.16 -17.57 -21.38
C GLN A 22 -2.00 -17.39 -20.40
N VAL A 23 -2.18 -16.56 -19.36
CA VAL A 23 -1.19 -16.37 -18.29
C VAL A 23 -0.93 -17.70 -17.56
N ASN A 24 -1.98 -18.42 -17.15
CA ASN A 24 -1.83 -19.71 -16.47
C ASN A 24 -1.15 -20.76 -17.35
N THR A 25 -1.43 -20.78 -18.66
CA THR A 25 -0.80 -21.70 -19.61
C THR A 25 0.70 -21.39 -19.78
N ALA A 26 1.06 -20.12 -19.86
CA ALA A 26 2.45 -19.71 -20.06
C ALA A 26 3.29 -19.86 -18.78
N TYR A 27 2.72 -19.49 -17.63
CA TYR A 27 3.45 -19.38 -16.38
C TYR A 27 3.17 -20.49 -15.37
N GLY A 28 2.15 -21.33 -15.57
CA GLY A 28 1.72 -22.33 -14.59
C GLY A 28 0.96 -21.73 -13.41
N ILE A 29 0.11 -22.54 -12.78
CA ILE A 29 -0.56 -22.16 -11.52
C ILE A 29 0.35 -22.47 -10.34
N VAL A 30 1.00 -23.63 -10.37
CA VAL A 30 2.10 -24.01 -9.47
C VAL A 30 3.43 -24.03 -10.21
N GLN A 31 4.53 -23.80 -9.48
CA GLN A 31 5.85 -23.66 -10.09
C GLN A 31 6.30 -24.90 -10.87
N SER A 32 5.92 -26.11 -10.43
CA SER A 32 6.28 -27.37 -11.10
C SER A 32 5.62 -27.55 -12.48
N GLU A 33 4.50 -26.86 -12.71
CA GLU A 33 3.76 -26.88 -13.99
C GLU A 33 4.22 -25.75 -14.92
N ALA A 34 4.97 -24.79 -14.40
CA ALA A 34 5.45 -23.65 -15.14
C ALA A 34 6.56 -24.03 -16.13
N ASN A 35 6.58 -23.35 -17.28
CA ASN A 35 7.77 -23.34 -18.11
C ASN A 35 8.98 -22.81 -17.27
N PRO A 36 10.16 -23.46 -17.28
CA PRO A 36 11.28 -23.06 -16.41
C PRO A 36 11.75 -21.61 -16.55
N ILE A 37 11.59 -21.00 -17.73
CA ILE A 37 11.92 -19.58 -17.95
C ILE A 37 10.84 -18.70 -17.33
N MET A 38 9.57 -19.04 -17.54
CA MET A 38 8.44 -18.28 -17.02
C MET A 38 8.32 -18.40 -15.49
N ALA A 39 8.69 -19.54 -14.91
CA ALA A 39 8.78 -19.73 -13.47
C ALA A 39 9.66 -18.68 -12.78
N LYS A 40 10.76 -18.26 -13.43
CA LYS A 40 11.66 -17.22 -12.90
C LYS A 40 11.04 -15.82 -12.85
N ILE A 41 9.95 -15.61 -13.58
CA ILE A 41 9.27 -14.32 -13.72
C ILE A 41 7.99 -14.30 -12.87
N GLY A 42 7.22 -15.39 -12.90
CA GLY A 42 5.91 -15.49 -12.28
C GLY A 42 5.94 -15.95 -10.82
N PHE A 43 7.07 -16.44 -10.32
CA PHE A 43 7.18 -17.01 -8.97
C PHE A 43 8.33 -16.41 -8.17
N ASP A 44 8.18 -16.43 -6.85
CA ASP A 44 9.20 -16.10 -5.86
C ASP A 44 9.32 -17.30 -4.91
N GLY A 45 10.36 -18.10 -5.11
CA GLY A 45 10.37 -19.48 -4.59
C GLY A 45 9.22 -20.27 -5.19
N ASP A 46 8.41 -20.89 -4.34
CA ASP A 46 7.19 -21.64 -4.69
C ASP A 46 5.93 -20.74 -4.79
N LYS A 47 6.04 -19.46 -4.43
CA LYS A 47 4.89 -18.55 -4.35
C LYS A 47 4.58 -17.95 -5.70
N ASN A 48 3.37 -18.17 -6.19
CA ASN A 48 2.84 -17.52 -7.38
C ASN A 48 2.69 -16.00 -7.15
N ARG A 49 3.15 -15.18 -8.10
CA ARG A 49 3.14 -13.71 -8.07
C ARG A 49 2.24 -13.08 -9.16
N LEU A 50 1.33 -13.86 -9.75
CA LEU A 50 0.43 -13.49 -10.84
C LEU A 50 -0.98 -13.10 -10.36
N GLY A 51 -1.16 -12.81 -9.07
CA GLY A 51 -2.43 -12.38 -8.51
C GLY A 51 -2.94 -11.05 -9.08
N TRP A 52 -2.11 -10.24 -9.74
CA TRP A 52 -2.50 -8.93 -10.31
C TRP A 52 -3.42 -9.02 -11.55
N THR A 53 -3.74 -10.23 -11.99
CA THR A 53 -4.52 -10.52 -13.21
C THR A 53 -6.03 -10.23 -13.04
N LEU A 54 -6.84 -10.46 -14.09
CA LEU A 54 -8.28 -10.19 -14.06
C LEU A 54 -8.99 -10.96 -12.94
N SER A 55 -8.48 -12.10 -12.50
CA SER A 55 -9.03 -12.85 -11.36
C SER A 55 -9.13 -12.00 -10.09
N ASN A 56 -8.17 -11.10 -9.85
CA ASN A 56 -8.25 -10.21 -8.71
C ASN A 56 -9.25 -9.07 -8.93
N LEU A 57 -9.36 -8.55 -10.15
CA LEU A 57 -10.41 -7.58 -10.48
C LEU A 57 -11.81 -8.19 -10.32
N ALA A 58 -12.01 -9.42 -10.81
CA ALA A 58 -13.26 -10.16 -10.61
C ALA A 58 -13.57 -10.34 -9.12
N TRP A 59 -12.57 -10.75 -8.33
CA TRP A 59 -12.73 -10.84 -6.88
C TRP A 59 -13.13 -9.49 -6.26
N ILE A 60 -12.52 -8.38 -6.67
CA ILE A 60 -12.88 -7.03 -6.17
C ILE A 60 -14.33 -6.69 -6.51
N PHE A 61 -14.80 -6.96 -7.74
CA PHE A 61 -16.19 -6.71 -8.12
C PHE A 61 -17.18 -7.57 -7.33
N ASP A 62 -16.86 -8.84 -7.11
CA ASP A 62 -17.69 -9.75 -6.32
C ASP A 62 -17.66 -9.44 -4.81
N ASN A 63 -16.65 -8.70 -4.34
CA ASN A 63 -16.43 -8.35 -2.94
C ASN A 63 -16.30 -6.83 -2.77
N TYR A 64 -17.17 -6.07 -3.42
CA TYR A 64 -17.09 -4.60 -3.46
C TYR A 64 -17.10 -3.95 -2.07
N GLN A 65 -17.65 -4.61 -1.05
CA GLN A 65 -17.63 -4.15 0.34
C GLN A 65 -16.19 -4.00 0.89
N ALA A 66 -15.24 -4.77 0.37
CA ALA A 66 -13.83 -4.58 0.70
C ALA A 66 -13.31 -3.21 0.20
N VAL A 67 -13.81 -2.73 -0.94
CA VAL A 67 -13.51 -1.39 -1.45
C VAL A 67 -14.24 -0.32 -0.65
N GLU A 68 -15.51 -0.53 -0.30
CA GLU A 68 -16.27 0.39 0.56
C GLU A 68 -15.55 0.63 1.88
N LYS A 69 -15.02 -0.42 2.51
CA LYS A 69 -14.22 -0.29 3.74
C LYS A 69 -12.97 0.57 3.56
N VAL A 70 -12.27 0.46 2.42
CA VAL A 70 -11.12 1.34 2.11
C VAL A 70 -11.56 2.79 1.95
N LEU A 71 -12.73 3.03 1.35
CA LEU A 71 -13.30 4.37 1.20
C LEU A 71 -13.69 4.96 2.57
N GLU A 72 -14.32 4.16 3.44
CA GLU A 72 -14.65 4.54 4.82
C GLU A 72 -13.40 4.89 5.63
N ASP A 73 -12.34 4.08 5.52
CA ASP A 73 -11.06 4.36 6.14
C ASP A 73 -10.49 5.69 5.66
N ALA A 74 -10.50 5.92 4.35
CA ALA A 74 -9.99 7.16 3.76
C ALA A 74 -10.82 8.38 4.21
N GLU A 75 -12.13 8.26 4.35
CA GLU A 75 -13.00 9.31 4.91
C GLU A 75 -12.69 9.57 6.38
N SER A 76 -12.55 8.51 7.18
CA SER A 76 -12.18 8.61 8.59
C SER A 76 -10.83 9.30 8.76
N ILE A 77 -9.83 8.94 7.95
CA ILE A 77 -8.50 9.57 7.96
C ILE A 77 -8.62 11.07 7.66
N ARG A 78 -9.35 11.44 6.61
CA ARG A 78 -9.55 12.86 6.22
C ARG A 78 -10.27 13.68 7.28
N LYS A 79 -11.10 13.04 8.10
CA LYS A 79 -11.84 13.72 9.17
C LYS A 79 -10.97 14.00 10.41
N HIS A 80 -10.01 13.13 10.70
CA HIS A 80 -9.27 13.17 11.97
C HIS A 80 -7.84 13.71 11.83
N PHE A 81 -7.23 13.59 10.64
CA PHE A 81 -5.86 13.99 10.38
C PHE A 81 -5.78 15.06 9.30
N SER A 82 -4.73 15.87 9.36
CA SER A 82 -4.38 16.84 8.32
C SER A 82 -3.20 16.36 7.46
N TYR A 83 -2.36 15.48 8.03
CA TYR A 83 -1.16 14.96 7.39
C TYR A 83 -1.14 13.44 7.46
N VAL A 84 -0.69 12.80 6.38
CA VAL A 84 -0.46 11.35 6.34
C VAL A 84 0.94 11.07 5.83
N VAL A 85 1.74 10.35 6.61
CA VAL A 85 3.10 9.93 6.24
C VAL A 85 3.11 8.45 5.94
N PHE A 86 3.15 8.11 4.66
CA PHE A 86 3.30 6.76 4.15
C PHE A 86 4.77 6.36 4.21
N CYS A 87 5.11 5.38 5.05
CA CYS A 87 6.45 4.82 5.17
C CYS A 87 6.52 3.52 4.38
N GLY A 88 7.20 3.51 3.24
CA GLY A 88 7.27 2.32 2.39
C GLY A 88 8.36 2.40 1.32
N MET A 89 9.08 1.30 1.10
CA MET A 89 10.08 1.21 0.02
C MET A 89 9.52 0.49 -1.21
N GLY A 90 10.17 0.72 -2.35
CA GLY A 90 9.82 0.06 -3.61
C GLY A 90 8.37 0.34 -4.00
N GLY A 91 7.62 -0.71 -4.34
CA GLY A 91 6.22 -0.60 -4.76
C GLY A 91 5.32 0.06 -3.72
N SER A 92 5.50 -0.27 -2.44
CA SER A 92 4.70 0.27 -1.33
C SER A 92 4.83 1.78 -1.12
N GLY A 93 5.93 2.37 -1.59
CA GLY A 93 6.08 3.83 -1.62
C GLY A 93 5.78 4.43 -2.98
N LEU A 94 6.26 3.81 -4.06
CA LEU A 94 6.13 4.34 -5.43
C LEU A 94 4.67 4.42 -5.86
N SER A 95 3.82 3.46 -5.46
CA SER A 95 2.38 3.50 -5.76
C SER A 95 1.73 4.73 -5.13
N VAL A 96 2.04 5.03 -3.86
CA VAL A 96 1.55 6.22 -3.16
C VAL A 96 2.00 7.50 -3.86
N GLN A 97 3.28 7.60 -4.22
CA GLN A 97 3.81 8.77 -4.91
C GLN A 97 3.14 8.96 -6.27
N LEU A 98 3.01 7.90 -7.06
CA LEU A 98 2.37 7.93 -8.38
C LEU A 98 0.91 8.39 -8.28
N VAL A 99 0.13 7.79 -7.37
CA VAL A 99 -1.29 8.14 -7.17
C VAL A 99 -1.41 9.60 -6.74
N LYS A 100 -0.58 10.04 -5.80
CA LYS A 100 -0.52 11.45 -5.36
C LYS A 100 -0.20 12.39 -6.52
N ASP A 101 0.83 12.11 -7.31
CA ASP A 101 1.25 13.00 -8.40
C ASP A 101 0.24 13.03 -9.56
N THR A 102 -0.49 11.93 -9.75
CA THR A 102 -1.48 11.79 -10.83
C THR A 102 -2.82 12.42 -10.47
N PHE A 103 -3.32 12.15 -9.26
CA PHE A 103 -4.68 12.52 -8.84
C PHE A 103 -4.72 13.67 -7.83
N GLY A 104 -3.57 14.06 -7.29
CA GLY A 104 -3.45 15.09 -6.27
C GLY A 104 -3.87 14.61 -4.88
N GLU A 105 -3.99 15.58 -3.99
CA GLU A 105 -4.35 15.40 -2.58
C GLU A 105 -5.75 15.98 -2.34
N LYS A 106 -6.53 15.33 -1.45
CA LYS A 106 -7.88 15.80 -1.11
C LYS A 106 -8.10 15.76 0.40
N GLY A 107 -8.19 16.93 1.02
CA GLY A 107 -8.49 17.11 2.45
C GLY A 107 -7.34 16.77 3.41
N VAL A 108 -6.36 15.97 2.98
CA VAL A 108 -5.15 15.64 3.73
C VAL A 108 -3.92 15.82 2.85
N LYS A 109 -2.83 16.26 3.45
CA LYS A 109 -1.52 16.32 2.80
C LYS A 109 -0.82 14.97 2.94
N ILE A 110 -0.30 14.45 1.84
CA ILE A 110 0.25 13.09 1.75
C ILE A 110 1.76 13.16 1.55
N TYR A 111 2.50 12.46 2.40
CA TYR A 111 3.94 12.31 2.30
C TYR A 111 4.28 10.86 1.98
N SER A 112 5.08 10.64 0.94
CA SER A 112 5.62 9.33 0.61
C SER A 112 7.08 9.25 1.05
N LEU A 113 7.32 8.70 2.24
CA LEU A 113 8.64 8.52 2.83
C LEU A 113 9.24 7.18 2.37
N ARG A 114 10.16 7.27 1.41
CA ARG A 114 10.73 6.13 0.65
C ARG A 114 12.26 6.15 0.60
N THR A 115 12.90 6.74 1.59
CA THR A 115 14.34 6.89 1.69
C THR A 115 14.77 6.73 3.13
N THR A 116 15.98 6.24 3.37
CA THR A 116 16.61 6.20 4.69
C THR A 116 17.34 7.49 5.04
N ASP A 117 17.35 8.48 4.15
CA ASP A 117 17.97 9.78 4.42
C ASP A 117 17.19 10.51 5.52
N PRO A 118 17.78 10.76 6.71
CA PRO A 118 17.10 11.46 7.79
C PRO A 118 16.69 12.89 7.42
N LYS A 119 17.30 13.50 6.39
CA LYS A 119 16.91 14.81 5.87
C LYS A 119 15.46 14.81 5.38
N ALA A 120 15.00 13.74 4.74
CA ALA A 120 13.63 13.65 4.24
C ALA A 120 12.61 13.67 5.39
N ILE A 121 12.89 12.95 6.49
CA ILE A 121 12.06 13.00 7.70
C ILE A 121 12.06 14.41 8.28
N LYS A 122 13.25 15.03 8.39
CA LYS A 122 13.37 16.39 8.92
C LYS A 122 12.57 17.40 8.09
N GLU A 123 12.67 17.34 6.77
CA GLU A 123 11.93 18.22 5.85
C GLU A 123 10.41 18.09 6.03
N ILE A 124 9.90 16.86 6.15
CA ILE A 124 8.48 16.62 6.44
C ILE A 124 8.11 17.25 7.79
N LEU A 125 8.87 16.97 8.85
CA LEU A 125 8.57 17.44 10.20
C LEU A 125 8.65 18.97 10.32
N ASP A 126 9.65 19.60 9.71
CA ASP A 126 9.79 21.05 9.66
C ASP A 126 8.57 21.68 8.95
N GLU A 127 8.16 21.10 7.82
CA GLU A 127 7.04 21.60 7.03
C GLU A 127 5.72 21.52 7.80
N ILE A 128 5.37 20.36 8.35
CA ILE A 128 4.11 20.20 9.10
C ILE A 128 4.09 21.05 10.38
N SER A 129 5.25 21.23 11.03
CA SER A 129 5.39 22.09 12.21
C SER A 129 5.21 23.56 11.84
N GLY A 130 5.76 23.99 10.70
CA GLY A 130 5.60 25.35 10.18
C GLY A 130 4.13 25.73 9.94
N PHE A 131 3.30 24.77 9.53
CA PHE A 131 1.85 24.98 9.39
C PHE A 131 1.07 24.93 10.71
N SER A 132 1.56 24.19 11.70
CA SER A 132 0.81 23.89 12.94
C SER A 132 1.25 24.73 14.14
N GLY A 133 2.35 25.49 14.04
CA GLY A 133 2.90 26.32 15.12
C GLY A 133 3.91 25.59 16.01
N SER A 134 3.68 24.31 16.30
CA SER A 134 4.64 23.46 17.02
C SER A 134 4.69 22.03 16.47
N LEU A 135 5.80 21.31 16.77
CA LEU A 135 5.94 19.91 16.40
C LEU A 135 4.89 19.02 17.07
N LYS A 136 4.53 19.30 18.33
CA LYS A 136 3.54 18.48 19.03
C LYS A 136 2.15 18.60 18.39
N GLU A 137 1.70 19.83 18.10
CA GLU A 137 0.42 20.08 17.43
C GLU A 137 0.39 19.45 16.02
N ALA A 138 1.50 19.52 15.29
CA ALA A 138 1.61 18.86 13.99
C ALA A 138 1.46 17.32 14.10
N LEU A 139 2.12 16.70 15.09
CA LEU A 139 2.03 15.26 15.33
C LEU A 139 0.61 14.83 15.76
N GLU A 140 -0.10 15.63 16.56
CA GLU A 140 -1.51 15.39 16.91
C GLU A 140 -2.44 15.38 15.68
N LYS A 141 -2.03 15.97 14.57
CA LYS A 141 -2.76 15.98 13.29
C LYS A 141 -2.17 15.06 12.23
N THR A 142 -1.19 14.24 12.60
CA THR A 142 -0.49 13.36 11.67
C THR A 142 -0.87 11.89 11.89
N LEU A 143 -1.08 11.17 10.79
CA LEU A 143 -1.16 9.70 10.75
C LEU A 143 0.07 9.13 10.06
N VAL A 144 0.69 8.12 10.66
CA VAL A 144 1.79 7.36 10.06
C VAL A 144 1.24 6.04 9.53
N LEU A 145 1.49 5.73 8.26
CA LEU A 145 1.10 4.46 7.64
C LEU A 145 2.36 3.67 7.31
N ALA A 146 2.66 2.64 8.09
CA ALA A 146 3.80 1.76 7.83
C ALA A 146 3.39 0.65 6.85
N ILE A 147 3.94 0.68 5.64
CA ILE A 147 3.58 -0.22 4.54
C ILE A 147 4.77 -1.10 4.18
N SER A 148 4.61 -2.40 4.39
CA SER A 148 5.55 -3.41 3.92
C SER A 148 4.81 -4.73 3.78
N LYS A 149 4.79 -5.28 2.56
CA LYS A 149 4.20 -6.59 2.30
C LYS A 149 4.79 -7.67 3.22
N SER A 150 6.12 -7.78 3.24
CA SER A 150 6.82 -8.82 4.02
C SER A 150 6.88 -8.52 5.51
N GLY A 151 6.60 -7.28 5.93
CA GLY A 151 6.80 -6.83 7.32
C GLY A 151 8.27 -6.78 7.75
N THR A 152 9.22 -6.96 6.82
CA THR A 152 10.66 -7.09 7.12
C THR A 152 11.53 -6.07 6.42
N THR A 153 10.95 -5.21 5.58
CA THR A 153 11.68 -4.14 4.88
C THR A 153 12.35 -3.22 5.91
N ILE A 154 13.69 -3.27 6.01
CA ILE A 154 14.42 -2.68 7.12
C ILE A 154 14.21 -1.17 7.22
N GLU A 155 14.07 -0.49 6.09
CA GLU A 155 13.79 0.94 5.99
C GLU A 155 12.40 1.26 6.58
N THR A 156 11.35 0.54 6.17
CA THR A 156 9.99 0.71 6.72
C THR A 156 9.97 0.41 8.22
N VAL A 157 10.61 -0.67 8.66
CA VAL A 157 10.71 -1.03 10.09
C VAL A 157 11.46 0.05 10.87
N SER A 158 12.48 0.66 10.28
CA SER A 158 13.24 1.75 10.89
C SER A 158 12.40 3.03 11.00
N HIS A 159 11.61 3.37 9.97
CA HIS A 159 10.68 4.50 10.04
C HIS A 159 9.60 4.29 11.11
N LYS A 160 9.02 3.09 11.19
CA LYS A 160 8.05 2.74 12.24
C LYS A 160 8.65 2.98 13.63
N LYS A 161 9.83 2.42 13.90
CA LYS A 161 10.55 2.61 15.18
C LYS A 161 10.86 4.07 15.47
N TYR A 162 11.28 4.82 14.45
CA TYR A 162 11.55 6.25 14.58
C TYR A 162 10.30 7.02 15.03
N PHE A 163 9.15 6.78 14.38
CA PHE A 163 7.90 7.45 14.75
C PHE A 163 7.37 7.00 16.11
N GLU A 164 7.53 5.73 16.49
CA GLU A 164 7.22 5.26 17.86
C GLU A 164 7.97 6.08 18.92
N GLU A 165 9.29 6.24 18.75
CA GLU A 165 10.11 7.01 19.68
C GLU A 165 9.83 8.51 19.63
N LEU A 166 9.52 9.07 18.44
CA LEU A 166 9.19 10.47 18.29
C LEU A 166 7.88 10.82 19.03
N TYR A 167 6.82 10.04 18.81
CA TYR A 167 5.54 10.28 19.48
C TYR A 167 5.65 10.10 21.00
N LYS A 168 6.41 9.09 21.45
CA LYS A 168 6.72 8.90 22.88
C LYS A 168 7.42 10.13 23.48
N LYS A 169 8.43 10.68 22.80
CA LYS A 169 9.14 11.90 23.23
C LYS A 169 8.24 13.14 23.26
N SER A 170 7.25 13.21 22.36
CA SER A 170 6.24 14.27 22.32
C SER A 170 5.07 14.04 23.28
N ALA A 171 5.12 12.99 24.12
CA ALA A 171 4.05 12.58 25.04
C ALA A 171 2.69 12.35 24.34
N LEU A 172 2.73 11.74 23.15
CA LEU A 172 1.56 11.34 22.37
C LEU A 172 1.47 9.82 22.26
N ASP A 173 0.24 9.30 22.25
CA ASP A 173 -0.03 7.87 22.10
C ASP A 173 0.02 7.46 20.63
N ILE A 174 1.15 6.88 20.20
CA ILE A 174 1.35 6.45 18.83
C ILE A 174 0.28 5.48 18.32
N LYS A 175 -0.39 4.70 19.19
CA LYS A 175 -1.44 3.76 18.76
C LYS A 175 -2.65 4.46 18.14
N LYS A 176 -2.84 5.75 18.43
CA LYS A 176 -3.88 6.59 17.81
C LYS A 176 -3.43 7.23 16.48
N HIS A 177 -2.14 7.18 16.18
CA HIS A 177 -1.49 7.90 15.08
C HIS A 177 -0.68 7.00 14.15
N MET A 178 -0.81 5.68 14.26
CA MET A 178 -0.16 4.73 13.36
C MET A 178 -1.07 3.61 12.95
N TRP A 179 -1.15 3.34 11.64
CA TRP A 179 -1.69 2.09 11.12
C TRP A 179 -0.61 1.31 10.37
N VAL A 180 -0.83 0.01 10.23
CA VAL A 180 0.06 -0.92 9.55
C VAL A 180 -0.65 -1.54 8.35
N ILE A 181 0.03 -1.55 7.20
CA ILE A 181 -0.43 -2.23 5.98
C ILE A 181 0.59 -3.30 5.60
N THR A 182 0.21 -4.56 5.75
CA THR A 182 1.11 -5.71 5.59
C THR A 182 0.34 -6.97 5.24
N ASP A 183 1.02 -8.04 4.80
CA ASP A 183 0.37 -9.35 4.65
C ASP A 183 0.09 -9.96 6.02
N LYS A 184 -1.04 -10.67 6.16
CA LYS A 184 -1.33 -11.49 7.35
C LYS A 184 -0.19 -12.43 7.73
N GLY A 185 0.12 -12.49 9.03
CA GLY A 185 1.18 -13.31 9.61
C GLY A 185 2.60 -12.77 9.40
N SER A 186 2.76 -11.57 8.82
CA SER A 186 4.07 -10.93 8.73
C SER A 186 4.56 -10.49 10.12
N PRO A 187 5.87 -10.20 10.30
CA PRO A 187 6.39 -9.67 11.56
C PRO A 187 5.80 -8.30 11.98
N MET A 188 5.12 -7.59 11.07
CA MET A 188 4.41 -6.35 11.38
C MET A 188 2.94 -6.56 11.74
N ASP A 189 2.39 -7.77 11.54
CA ASP A 189 1.06 -8.19 11.97
C ASP A 189 1.05 -8.55 13.46
N THR A 190 1.25 -7.55 14.32
CA THR A 190 1.34 -7.76 15.78
C THR A 190 -0.01 -7.59 16.49
N GLY A 191 -1.00 -6.99 15.82
CA GLY A 191 -2.27 -6.59 16.43
C GLY A 191 -2.18 -5.34 17.33
N ASP A 192 -1.01 -4.71 17.46
CA ASP A 192 -0.83 -3.50 18.28
C ASP A 192 -1.43 -2.24 17.67
N TYR A 193 -1.61 -2.25 16.35
CA TYR A 193 -2.03 -1.12 15.53
C TYR A 193 -3.24 -1.52 14.68
N PRO A 194 -4.11 -0.57 14.29
CA PRO A 194 -5.06 -0.82 13.22
C PRO A 194 -4.34 -1.35 11.99
N GLN A 195 -4.79 -2.51 11.52
CA GLN A 195 -4.13 -3.23 10.44
C GLN A 195 -5.01 -3.33 9.20
N ARG A 196 -4.40 -3.22 8.04
CA ARG A 196 -5.03 -3.51 6.74
C ARG A 196 -4.15 -4.47 5.94
N GLU A 197 -4.82 -5.33 5.19
CA GLU A 197 -4.13 -6.17 4.21
C GLU A 197 -3.62 -5.29 3.07
N ILE A 198 -2.38 -5.53 2.65
CA ILE A 198 -1.84 -4.83 1.47
C ILE A 198 -2.54 -5.28 0.18
N GLN A 199 -3.10 -6.50 0.17
CA GLN A 199 -3.92 -7.04 -0.91
C GLN A 199 -5.31 -7.27 -0.37
N LEU A 200 -6.32 -6.64 -0.97
CA LEU A 200 -7.71 -6.68 -0.45
C LEU A 200 -8.25 -8.10 -0.28
N ASN A 201 -7.78 -9.05 -1.09
CA ASN A 201 -8.16 -10.45 -1.05
C ASN A 201 -7.36 -11.30 -0.05
N GLY A 202 -6.33 -10.73 0.60
CA GLY A 202 -5.46 -11.40 1.56
C GLY A 202 -4.60 -12.55 1.02
N LYS A 203 -4.54 -12.77 -0.29
CA LYS A 203 -3.91 -13.97 -0.88
C LYS A 203 -2.39 -13.96 -0.85
N GLY A 204 -1.77 -12.79 -0.72
CA GLY A 204 -0.30 -12.72 -0.72
C GLY A 204 0.33 -12.99 -2.10
N ASP A 205 -0.44 -13.15 -3.17
CA ASP A 205 -0.01 -13.61 -4.49
C ASP A 205 0.23 -12.47 -5.51
N ILE A 206 0.11 -11.21 -5.08
CA ILE A 206 0.43 -10.04 -5.90
C ILE A 206 1.85 -9.56 -5.59
N GLY A 207 2.74 -9.53 -6.60
CA GLY A 207 4.08 -8.97 -6.43
C GLY A 207 4.03 -7.48 -6.05
N GLY A 208 4.93 -7.03 -5.17
CA GLY A 208 4.83 -5.69 -4.54
C GLY A 208 4.83 -4.49 -5.51
N ARG A 209 5.26 -4.66 -6.77
CA ARG A 209 5.16 -3.62 -7.80
C ARG A 209 3.73 -3.38 -8.33
N PHE A 210 2.79 -4.23 -7.94
CA PHE A 210 1.37 -4.19 -8.33
C PHE A 210 0.43 -4.05 -7.12
N THR A 211 0.98 -3.73 -5.94
CA THR A 211 0.23 -3.51 -4.69
C THR A 211 0.26 -2.04 -4.30
#